data_AF-A0A6L7YIM0-F1
#
_entry.id   AF-A0A6L7YIM0-F1
#
_cell.length_a   1.000
_cell.length_b   1.000
_cell.length_c   1.000
_cell.angle_alpha   90.00
_cell.angle_beta   90.00
_cell.angle_gamma   90.00
#
_symmetry.space_group_name_H-M   'P 1'
#
loop_
_entity.id
_entity.type
_entity.pdbx_description
1 polymer ?
#
loop_
_entity_poly.entity_id
_entity_poly.type
_entity_poly.pdbx_seq_one_letter_code
_entity_poly.pdbx_strand_id
1 'polypeptide(L)' 'MAVPILAALFACYVLVTLWQFRRAVAAAEPEARLRESRRALILVSLGVPLLAALILAAW' A
#
# COMPACT_ATOMS: atom_id res chain seq x y z
N MET A 1 8.71 -22.61 1.61
CA MET A 1 9.02 -21.51 2.55
C MET A 1 8.69 -20.10 2.00
N ALA A 2 8.54 -19.89 0.69
CA ALA A 2 8.25 -18.56 0.12
C ALA A 2 6.82 -18.04 0.37
N VAL A 3 5.82 -18.94 0.43
CA VAL A 3 4.40 -18.59 0.65
C VAL A 3 4.14 -17.76 1.93
N PRO A 4 4.65 -18.14 3.13
CA PRO A 4 4.44 -17.33 4.33
C PRO A 4 5.12 -15.95 4.25
N ILE A 5 6.24 -15.83 3.52
CA ILE A 5 6.94 -14.55 3.31
C ILE A 5 6.10 -13.63 2.42
N LEU A 6 5.55 -14.14 1.31
CA LEU A 6 4.65 -13.39 0.44
C LEU A 6 3.38 -12.95 1.16
N ALA A 7 2.80 -13.82 2.00
CA ALA A 7 1.65 -13.49 2.82
C ALA A 7 1.97 -12.37 3.82
N ALA A 8 3.14 -12.41 4.46
CA ALA A 8 3.60 -11.34 5.36
C ALA A 8 3.83 -10.01 4.62
N LEU A 9 4.42 -10.04 3.42
CA LEU A 9 4.61 -8.85 2.58
C LEU A 9 3.27 -8.25 2.14
N PHE A 10 2.31 -9.09 1.75
CA PHE A 10 0.96 -8.65 1.40
C PHE A 10 0.25 -8.01 2.59
N ALA A 11 0.28 -8.67 3.76
CA ALA A 11 -0.30 -8.12 4.99
C ALA A 11 0.33 -6.77 5.36
N CYS A 12 1.66 -6.66 5.29
CA CYS A 12 2.38 -5.41 5.55
C CYS A 12 1.94 -4.30 4.59
N TYR A 13 1.85 -4.60 3.29
CA TYR A 13 1.38 -3.67 2.28
C TYR A 13 -0.06 -3.19 2.54
N VAL A 14 -0.97 -4.09 2.91
CA VAL A 14 -2.36 -3.75 3.28
C VAL A 14 -2.39 -2.82 4.49
N LEU A 15 -1.61 -3.12 5.54
CA LEU A 15 -1.54 -2.29 6.75
C LEU A 15 -1.01 -0.88 6.45
N VAL A 16 0.05 -0.76 5.65
CA VAL A 16 0.61 0.54 5.25
C VAL A 16 -0.40 1.33 4.42
N THR A 17 -1.12 0.66 3.50
CA THR A 17 -2.16 1.28 2.68
C THR A 17 -3.31 1.82 3.54
N LEU A 18 -3.81 1.01 4.48
CA LEU A 18 -4.87 1.41 5.41
C LEU A 18 -4.43 2.57 6.32
N TRP A 19 -3.18 2.54 6.78
CA TRP A 19 -2.62 3.62 7.60
C TRP A 19 -2.56 4.95 6.83
N GLN A 20 -2.11 4.91 5.57
CA GLN A 20 -2.07 6.12 4.72
C GLN A 20 -3.47 6.64 4.40
N PHE A 21 -4.44 5.75 4.15
CA PHE A 21 -5.84 6.14 3.97
C PHE A 21 -6.41 6.79 5.23
N ARG A 22 -6.15 6.23 6.42
CA ARG A 22 -6.53 6.85 7.69
C ARG A 22 -5.93 8.24 7.85
N ARG A 23 -4.65 8.42 7.54
CA ARG A 23 -4.00 9.75 7.58
C ARG A 23 -4.62 10.73 6.60
N ALA A 24 -4.89 10.30 5.37
CA ALA A 24 -5.55 11.13 4.36
C ALA A 24 -6.96 11.54 4.79
N VAL A 25 -7.75 10.63 5.36
CA VAL A 25 -9.11 10.93 5.83
C VAL A 25 -9.10 11.85 7.05
N ALA A 26 -8.17 11.64 7.98
CA ALA A 26 -8.05 12.44 9.21
C ALA A 26 -7.49 13.85 9.01
N ALA A 27 -6.89 14.16 7.85
CA ALA A 27 -6.43 15.51 7.55
C ALA A 27 -7.64 16.45 7.36
N ALA A 28 -7.68 17.54 8.14
CA ALA A 28 -8.76 18.53 8.11
C ALA A 28 -8.63 19.50 6.91
N GLU A 29 -7.39 19.88 6.57
CA GLU A 29 -7.12 20.79 5.46
C GLU A 29 -7.21 20.08 4.10
N PRO A 30 -7.95 20.63 3.11
CA PRO A 30 -8.13 20.01 1.81
C PRO A 30 -6.82 19.83 1.03
N GLU A 31 -5.86 20.76 1.15
CA GLU A 31 -4.55 20.61 0.52
C GLU A 31 -3.73 19.47 1.12
N ALA A 32 -3.78 19.31 2.45
CA ALA A 32 -3.13 18.21 3.15
C ALA A 32 -3.76 16.86 2.76
N ARG A 33 -5.10 16.80 2.63
CA ARG A 33 -5.80 15.61 2.12
C ARG A 33 -5.35 15.22 0.73
N LEU A 34 -5.22 16.18 -0.20
CA LEU A 34 -4.77 15.89 -1.57
C LEU A 34 -3.34 15.36 -1.60
N ARG A 35 -2.42 15.93 -0.81
CA ARG A 35 -1.04 15.45 -0.70
C ARG A 35 -0.96 14.01 -0.17
N GLU A 36 -1.70 13.70 0.89
CA GLU A 36 -1.71 12.36 1.47
C GLU A 36 -2.42 11.35 0.56
N SER A 37 -3.53 11.74 -0.09
CA SER A 37 -4.20 10.91 -1.10
C SER A 37 -3.30 10.61 -2.30
N ARG A 38 -2.47 11.57 -2.74
CA ARG A 38 -1.49 11.33 -3.82
C ARG A 38 -0.43 10.32 -3.40
N ARG A 39 0.05 10.38 -2.15
CA ARG A 39 0.99 9.39 -1.60
C ARG A 39 0.34 8.00 -1.50
N ALA A 40 -0.91 7.93 -1.05
CA ALA A 40 -1.67 6.69 -1.02
C ALA A 40 -1.85 6.11 -2.43
N LEU A 41 -2.17 6.95 -3.42
CA LEU A 41 -2.24 6.55 -4.82
C LEU A 41 -0.92 5.99 -5.33
N ILE A 42 0.21 6.68 -5.10
CA ILE A 42 1.53 6.19 -5.49
C ILE A 42 1.85 4.85 -4.82
N LEU A 43 1.57 4.73 -3.52
CA LEU A 43 1.77 3.50 -2.77
C LEU A 43 0.97 2.34 -3.39
N VAL A 44 -0.29 2.57 -3.76
CA VAL A 44 -1.15 1.54 -4.34
C VAL A 44 -0.72 1.19 -5.77
N SER A 45 -0.46 2.21 -6.59
CA SER A 45 -0.07 2.03 -7.98
C SER A 45 1.28 1.33 -8.14
N LEU A 46 2.21 1.47 -7.20
CA LEU A 46 3.50 0.75 -7.22
C LEU A 46 3.44 -0.57 -6.43
N GLY A 47 2.76 -0.56 -5.28
CA GLY A 47 2.74 -1.69 -4.37
C GLY A 47 1.99 -2.89 -4.94
N VAL A 48 0.83 -2.69 -5.58
CA VAL A 48 0.07 -3.79 -6.22
C VAL A 48 0.88 -4.50 -7.31
N PRO A 49 1.42 -3.82 -8.35
CA PRO A 49 2.17 -4.51 -9.40
C PRO A 49 3.46 -5.14 -8.88
N LEU A 50 4.13 -4.53 -7.88
CA LEU A 50 5.30 -5.14 -7.26
C LEU A 50 4.95 -6.45 -6.54
N LEU A 51 3.86 -6.46 -5.77
CA LEU A 51 3.38 -7.67 -5.09
C LEU A 51 2.93 -8.74 -6.09
N ALA A 52 2.23 -8.35 -7.15
CA ALA A 52 1.83 -9.25 -8.21
C ALA A 52 3.04 -9.89 -8.90
N ALA A 53 4.07 -9.09 -9.24
CA ALA A 53 5.32 -9.59 -9.83
C ALA A 53 6.06 -10.56 -8.90
N LEU A 54 6.13 -10.26 -7.60
CA LEU A 54 6.75 -11.13 -6.60
C LEU A 54 5.98 -12.46 -6.43
N ILE A 55 4.65 -12.41 -6.47
CA ILE A 55 3.81 -13.62 -6.40
C ILE A 55 4.01 -14.47 -7.65
N LEU A 56 4.02 -13.86 -8.84
CA LEU A 56 4.25 -14.56 -10.11
C LEU A 56 5.66 -15.15 -10.21
N ALA A 57 6.68 -14.45 -9.73
CA ALA A 57 8.07 -14.93 -9.76
C ALA A 57 8.36 -16.04 -8.74
N ALA A 58 7.54 -16.14 -7.69
CA ALA A 58 7.67 -17.16 -6.66
C ALA A 58 6.81 -18.41 -6.92
N TRP A 59 6.01 -18.39 -7.99
CA TRP A 59 5.23 -19.51 -8.52
C TRP A 59 6.04 -20.26 -9.58
#